data_AF-A0A950HDP0-F1
#
_entry.id   AF-A0A950HDP0-F1
#
_cell.length_a   1.000
_cell.length_b   1.000
_cell.length_c   1.000
_cell.angle_alpha   90.00
_cell.angle_beta   90.00
_cell.angle_gamma   90.00
#
_symmetry.space_group_name_H-M   'P 1'
#
loop_
_entity.id
_entity.type
_entity.pdbx_description
1 polymer ?
#
loop_
_entity_poly.entity_id
_entity_poly.type
_entity_poly.pdbx_seq_one_letter_code
_entity_poly.pdbx_strand_id
1 'polypeptide(L)'
;LDANGYVSEGSGENVFVVRNGVLQTAPLGNSVLPGITRDSVLTIARDLDVPVVEQGIPREMLYLADEVFFTGTAAEITPVRSMDKISVGTGTIGALTKRIQKEFYGIVTGQMPDRFNWLTPVPVRTKHTVTV
;
A
#
# COMPACT_ATOMS: atom_id res chain seq x y z
N LEU A 1 16.49 -4.58 -0.63
CA LEU A 1 16.54 -6.06 -0.48
C LEU A 1 17.07 -6.36 0.91
N ASP A 2 16.67 -7.47 1.50
CA ASP A 2 17.28 -7.98 2.73
C ASP A 2 18.65 -8.64 2.47
N ALA A 3 19.30 -9.13 3.53
CA ALA A 3 20.60 -9.78 3.44
C ALA A 3 20.58 -11.10 2.64
N ASN A 4 19.40 -11.69 2.41
CA ASN A 4 19.21 -12.92 1.66
C ASN A 4 18.83 -12.67 0.19
N GLY A 5 18.71 -11.40 -0.22
CA GLY A 5 18.36 -11.01 -1.59
C GLY A 5 16.86 -10.96 -1.88
N TYR A 6 15.99 -11.15 -0.88
CA TYR A 6 14.55 -10.95 -1.03
C TYR A 6 14.19 -9.47 -0.93
N VAL A 7 13.04 -9.10 -1.49
CA VAL A 7 12.47 -7.78 -1.28
C VAL A 7 12.17 -7.58 0.20
N SER A 8 12.62 -6.44 0.69
CA SER A 8 12.41 -5.95 2.06
C SER A 8 11.38 -4.82 1.94
N GLU A 9 11.84 -3.57 1.93
CA GLU A 9 11.00 -2.38 1.80
C GLU A 9 11.70 -1.27 0.98
N GLY A 10 11.01 -0.15 0.80
CA GLY A 10 11.56 1.11 0.26
C GLY A 10 12.44 1.84 1.28
N SER A 11 12.83 3.08 1.00
CA SER A 11 13.69 3.85 1.91
C SER A 11 12.97 4.30 3.18
N GLY A 12 11.66 4.48 3.13
CA GLY A 12 10.81 4.88 4.25
C GLY A 12 9.37 4.38 4.11
N GLU A 13 9.17 3.34 3.31
CA GLU A 13 7.86 2.85 2.88
C GLU A 13 7.87 1.33 2.77
N ASN A 14 6.81 0.66 3.21
CA ASN A 14 6.61 -0.75 2.85
C ASN A 14 6.20 -0.87 1.38
N VAL A 15 6.42 -2.04 0.78
CA VAL A 15 6.08 -2.31 -0.63
C VAL A 15 5.02 -3.39 -0.75
N PHE A 16 4.10 -3.19 -1.68
CA PHE A 16 3.08 -4.14 -2.09
C PHE A 16 3.22 -4.45 -3.57
N VAL A 17 2.95 -5.71 -3.91
CA VAL A 17 2.99 -6.26 -5.26
C VAL A 17 1.64 -6.89 -5.56
N VAL A 18 1.04 -6.56 -6.68
CA VAL A 18 -0.18 -7.21 -7.18
C VAL A 18 0.21 -8.12 -8.33
N ARG A 19 -0.22 -9.38 -8.26
CA ARG A 19 -0.05 -10.34 -9.34
C ARG A 19 -1.24 -11.27 -9.41
N ASN A 20 -1.87 -11.39 -10.58
CA ASN A 20 -3.06 -12.20 -10.81
C ASN A 20 -4.20 -11.89 -9.81
N GLY A 21 -4.38 -10.61 -9.48
CA GLY A 21 -5.41 -10.14 -8.53
C GLY A 21 -5.12 -10.43 -7.05
N VAL A 22 -3.95 -11.01 -6.72
CA VAL A 22 -3.53 -11.26 -5.33
C VAL A 22 -2.62 -10.11 -4.87
N LEU A 23 -2.92 -9.54 -3.71
CA LEU A 23 -2.10 -8.55 -3.04
C LEU A 23 -1.01 -9.25 -2.21
N GLN A 24 0.25 -8.93 -2.48
CA GLN A 24 1.39 -9.56 -1.83
C GLN A 24 2.29 -8.51 -1.18
N THR A 25 2.86 -8.85 -0.03
CA THR A 25 3.88 -8.02 0.63
C THR A 25 4.88 -8.92 1.35
N ALA A 26 6.10 -8.41 1.57
CA ALA A 26 7.11 -9.14 2.32
C ALA A 26 6.69 -9.30 3.79
N PRO A 27 6.94 -10.46 4.42
CA PRO A 27 6.73 -10.65 5.85
C PRO A 27 7.77 -9.85 6.63
N LEU A 28 7.48 -9.56 7.91
CA LEU A 28 8.36 -8.75 8.77
C LEU A 28 9.78 -9.32 8.90
N GLY A 29 9.93 -10.65 8.75
CA GLY A 29 11.22 -11.34 8.79
C GLY A 29 12.18 -10.97 7.64
N ASN A 30 11.71 -10.34 6.56
CA ASN A 30 12.55 -9.85 5.46
C ASN A 30 13.06 -8.42 5.73
N SER A 31 13.41 -8.11 6.98
CA SER A 31 13.90 -6.78 7.41
C SER A 31 12.93 -5.65 7.04
N VAL A 32 11.64 -5.81 7.38
CA VAL A 32 10.58 -4.85 7.05
C VAL A 32 10.07 -4.19 8.32
N LEU A 33 9.92 -2.86 8.32
CA LEU A 33 9.27 -2.15 9.42
C LEU A 33 7.78 -2.55 9.48
N PRO A 34 7.21 -2.87 10.65
CA PRO A 34 5.78 -3.11 10.79
C PRO A 34 4.99 -1.79 10.67
N GLY A 35 4.90 -1.26 9.45
CA GLY A 35 4.29 0.04 9.18
C GLY A 35 2.79 0.04 9.44
N ILE A 36 2.29 1.11 10.03
CA ILE A 36 0.86 1.27 10.32
C ILE A 36 0.05 1.41 9.03
N THR A 37 0.55 2.15 8.02
CA THR A 37 -0.12 2.24 6.71
C THR A 37 -0.18 0.89 5.99
N ARG A 38 0.84 0.04 6.16
CA ARG A 38 0.82 -1.36 5.68
C ARG A 38 -0.29 -2.15 6.34
N ASP A 39 -0.43 -2.05 7.66
CA ASP A 39 -1.51 -2.71 8.39
C ASP A 39 -2.90 -2.21 7.95
N SER A 40 -3.06 -0.90 7.75
CA SER A 40 -4.29 -0.31 7.20
C SER A 40 -4.60 -0.86 5.81
N VAL A 41 -3.61 -0.98 4.92
CA VAL A 41 -3.80 -1.54 3.57
C VAL A 41 -4.15 -3.03 3.61
N LEU A 42 -3.51 -3.83 4.47
CA LEU A 42 -3.86 -5.24 4.65
C LEU A 42 -5.29 -5.39 5.18
N THR A 43 -5.71 -4.53 6.10
CA THR A 43 -7.07 -4.50 6.64
C THR A 43 -8.10 -4.11 5.57
N ILE A 44 -7.86 -3.05 4.82
CA ILE A 44 -8.71 -2.63 3.68
C ILE A 44 -8.80 -3.73 2.62
N ALA A 45 -7.68 -4.36 2.29
CA ALA A 45 -7.67 -5.42 1.28
C ALA A 45 -8.56 -6.61 1.69
N ARG A 46 -8.48 -7.04 2.96
CA ARG A 46 -9.34 -8.10 3.49
C ARG A 46 -10.81 -7.70 3.51
N ASP A 47 -11.13 -6.46 3.89
CA ASP A 47 -12.49 -5.90 3.87
C ASP A 47 -13.07 -5.79 2.45
N LEU A 48 -12.20 -5.66 1.45
CA LEU A 48 -12.56 -5.63 0.02
C LEU A 48 -12.60 -7.04 -0.63
N ASP A 49 -12.48 -8.11 0.15
CA ASP A 49 -12.36 -9.50 -0.30
C ASP A 49 -11.21 -9.74 -1.29
N VAL A 50 -10.12 -8.96 -1.16
CA VAL A 50 -8.91 -9.12 -1.97
C VAL A 50 -8.04 -10.21 -1.34
N PRO A 51 -7.61 -11.25 -2.09
CA PRO A 51 -6.67 -12.23 -1.57
C PRO A 51 -5.35 -11.57 -1.17
N VAL A 52 -4.91 -11.82 0.06
CA VAL A 52 -3.66 -11.27 0.62
C VAL A 52 -2.68 -12.40 0.94
N VAL A 53 -1.43 -12.24 0.53
CA VAL A 53 -0.35 -13.18 0.85
C VAL A 53 0.87 -12.43 1.39
N GLU A 54 1.27 -12.76 2.61
CA GLU A 54 2.56 -12.33 3.17
C GLU A 54 3.60 -13.42 2.88
N GLN A 55 4.52 -13.16 1.95
CA GLN A 55 5.54 -14.14 1.54
C GLN A 55 6.84 -13.47 1.10
N GLY A 56 7.94 -14.22 1.12
CA GLY A 56 9.19 -13.74 0.54
C GLY A 56 9.00 -13.42 -0.95
N ILE A 57 9.37 -12.22 -1.37
CA ILE A 57 9.23 -11.76 -2.75
C ILE A 57 10.63 -11.72 -3.39
N PRO A 58 10.93 -12.57 -4.38
CA PRO A 58 12.15 -12.47 -5.17
C PRO A 58 12.20 -11.15 -5.94
N ARG A 59 13.39 -10.57 -6.14
CA ARG A 59 13.57 -9.29 -6.84
C ARG A 59 12.90 -9.28 -8.21
N GLU A 60 13.07 -10.36 -8.97
CA GLU A 60 12.54 -10.54 -10.32
C GLU A 60 11.02 -10.50 -10.39
N MET A 61 10.33 -10.81 -9.29
CA MET A 61 8.87 -10.72 -9.24
C MET A 61 8.38 -9.28 -9.40
N LEU A 62 9.17 -8.28 -9.01
CA LEU A 62 8.84 -6.87 -9.22
C LEU A 62 8.72 -6.49 -10.70
N TYR A 63 9.44 -7.20 -11.58
CA TYR A 63 9.40 -6.95 -13.03
C TYR A 63 8.24 -7.66 -13.73
N LEU A 64 7.61 -8.62 -13.04
CA LEU A 64 6.49 -9.43 -13.54
C LEU A 64 5.17 -9.06 -12.87
N ALA A 65 5.17 -8.01 -12.05
CA ALA A 65 4.01 -7.55 -11.31
C ALA A 65 3.02 -6.81 -12.22
N ASP A 66 1.74 -7.02 -11.97
CA ASP A 66 0.66 -6.26 -12.61
C ASP A 66 0.61 -4.83 -12.05
N GLU A 67 0.81 -4.70 -10.74
CA GLU A 67 0.87 -3.42 -10.02
C GLU A 67 1.91 -3.50 -8.90
N VAL A 68 2.56 -2.37 -8.58
CA VAL A 68 3.43 -2.22 -7.42
C VAL A 68 3.13 -0.86 -6.81
N PHE A 69 3.07 -0.78 -5.49
CA PHE A 69 2.90 0.49 -4.79
C PHE A 69 3.60 0.48 -3.44
N PHE A 70 3.99 1.67 -3.00
CA PHE A 70 4.54 1.91 -1.68
C PHE A 70 3.45 2.34 -0.71
N THR A 71 3.68 2.06 0.58
CA THR A 71 2.85 2.54 1.67
C THR A 71 3.68 3.14 2.80
N GLY A 72 3.29 4.30 3.31
CA GLY A 72 3.90 4.91 4.48
C GLY A 72 3.05 6.07 5.00
N THR A 73 3.33 6.59 6.19
CA THR A 73 2.55 7.74 6.71
C THR A 73 2.76 8.98 5.85
N ALA A 74 4.01 9.24 5.44
CA ALA A 74 4.35 10.38 4.58
C ALA A 74 4.11 10.09 3.09
N ALA A 75 4.40 8.87 2.64
CA ALA A 75 4.21 8.46 1.25
C ALA A 75 2.77 8.03 0.92
N GLU A 76 1.91 7.92 1.93
CA GLU A 76 0.53 7.45 1.85
C GLU A 76 0.43 6.12 1.08
N ILE A 77 -0.28 6.07 -0.05
CA ILE A 77 -0.31 4.94 -0.97
C ILE A 77 0.19 5.45 -2.32
N THR A 78 1.44 5.16 -2.66
CA THR A 78 2.11 5.72 -3.85
C THR A 78 2.34 4.65 -4.92
N PRO A 79 1.67 4.72 -6.10
CA PRO A 79 1.87 3.76 -7.18
C PRO A 79 3.27 3.85 -7.79
N VAL A 80 3.86 2.70 -8.10
CA VAL A 80 5.15 2.59 -8.78
C VAL A 80 4.93 2.25 -10.25
N ARG A 81 5.24 3.18 -11.15
CA ARG A 81 5.07 3.00 -12.60
C ARG A 81 6.13 2.13 -13.26
N SER A 82 7.32 2.03 -12.66
CA SER A 82 8.45 1.31 -13.25
C SER A 82 9.46 0.93 -12.18
N MET A 83 10.08 -0.24 -12.33
CA MET A 83 11.17 -0.76 -11.51
C MET A 83 12.39 -1.02 -12.40
N ASP A 84 13.56 -0.48 -12.05
CA ASP A 84 14.79 -0.65 -12.84
C ASP A 84 14.62 -0.35 -14.34
N LYS A 85 13.88 0.73 -14.67
CA LYS A 85 13.53 1.15 -16.04
C LYS A 85 12.59 0.20 -16.80
N ILE A 86 12.08 -0.84 -16.15
CA ILE A 86 11.06 -1.76 -16.67
C ILE A 86 9.71 -1.27 -16.18
N SER A 87 8.74 -1.09 -17.09
CA SER A 87 7.37 -0.71 -16.73
C SER A 87 6.74 -1.78 -15.85
N VAL A 88 6.07 -1.36 -14.78
CA VAL A 88 5.19 -2.24 -13.99
C VAL A 88 3.82 -2.23 -14.66
N GLY A 89 3.30 -3.40 -15.03
CA GLY A 89 2.05 -3.51 -15.78
C GLY A 89 1.99 -2.57 -16.98
N THR A 90 1.02 -1.65 -16.97
CA THR A 90 0.81 -0.65 -18.04
C THR A 90 1.61 0.64 -17.86
N GLY A 91 2.45 0.75 -16.82
CA GLY A 91 3.17 1.98 -16.48
C GLY A 91 2.27 3.09 -15.91
N THR A 92 1.05 2.75 -15.52
CA THR A 92 0.07 3.65 -14.91
C THR A 92 -0.47 3.04 -13.61
N ILE A 93 -1.24 3.80 -12.84
CA ILE A 93 -1.88 3.24 -11.63
C ILE A 93 -2.81 2.09 -12.00
N GLY A 94 -2.62 0.95 -11.34
CA GLY A 94 -3.46 -0.22 -11.54
C GLY A 94 -4.80 -0.16 -10.80
N ALA A 95 -5.70 -1.08 -11.17
CA ALA A 95 -7.07 -1.06 -10.71
C ALA A 95 -7.20 -1.39 -9.21
N LEU A 96 -6.40 -2.34 -8.71
CA LEU A 96 -6.45 -2.73 -7.30
C LEU A 96 -5.84 -1.65 -6.41
N THR A 97 -4.69 -1.08 -6.80
CA THR A 97 -4.05 0.05 -6.13
C THR A 97 -5.02 1.22 -6.02
N LYS A 98 -5.73 1.56 -7.12
CA LYS A 98 -6.73 2.63 -7.12
C LYS A 98 -7.92 2.33 -6.21
N ARG A 99 -8.37 1.07 -6.13
CA ARG A 99 -9.45 0.65 -5.21
C ARG A 99 -9.03 0.84 -3.76
N ILE A 100 -7.83 0.38 -3.39
CA ILE A 100 -7.30 0.52 -2.03
C ILE A 100 -7.07 1.99 -1.69
N GLN A 101 -6.50 2.78 -2.60
CA GLN A 101 -6.36 4.24 -2.45
C GLN A 101 -7.71 4.91 -2.14
N LYS A 102 -8.75 4.60 -2.91
CA LYS A 102 -10.08 5.20 -2.72
C LYS A 102 -10.63 4.92 -1.33
N GLU A 103 -10.52 3.68 -0.84
CA GLU A 103 -10.97 3.33 0.52
C GLU A 103 -10.11 4.03 1.59
N PHE A 104 -8.78 3.97 1.46
CA PHE A 104 -7.87 4.59 2.40
C PHE A 104 -8.12 6.10 2.53
N TYR A 105 -8.09 6.83 1.42
CA TYR A 105 -8.34 8.27 1.40
C TYR A 105 -9.77 8.62 1.83
N GLY A 106 -10.76 7.82 1.44
CA GLY A 106 -12.13 7.99 1.90
C GLY A 106 -12.24 7.97 3.42
N ILE A 107 -11.59 7.01 4.07
CA ILE A 107 -11.56 6.89 5.54
C ILE A 107 -10.74 8.04 6.15
N VAL A 108 -9.48 8.24 5.74
CA VAL A 108 -8.59 9.20 6.43
C VAL A 108 -9.00 10.66 6.28
N THR A 109 -9.76 11.00 5.23
CA THR A 109 -10.34 12.33 5.03
C THR A 109 -11.73 12.50 5.67
N GLY A 110 -12.30 11.44 6.23
CA GLY A 110 -13.66 11.45 6.80
C GLY A 110 -14.78 11.52 5.76
N GLN A 111 -14.49 11.27 4.47
CA GLN A 111 -15.50 11.16 3.41
C GLN A 111 -16.26 9.83 3.43
N MET A 112 -15.66 8.80 4.04
CA MET A 112 -16.26 7.50 4.32
C MET A 112 -16.29 7.23 5.83
N PRO A 113 -17.21 6.39 6.32
CA PRO A 113 -17.22 5.98 7.72
C PRO A 113 -15.90 5.32 8.14
N ASP A 114 -15.38 5.74 9.29
CA ASP A 114 -14.24 5.09 9.94
C ASP A 114 -14.68 3.79 10.62
N ARG A 115 -14.92 2.77 9.79
CA ARG A 115 -15.36 1.44 10.22
C ARG A 115 -14.30 0.65 11.00
N PHE A 116 -13.07 1.14 11.05
CA PHE A 116 -11.96 0.51 11.77
C PHE A 116 -11.53 1.28 13.03
N ASN A 117 -12.19 2.41 13.33
CA ASN A 117 -11.90 3.25 14.49
C ASN A 117 -10.43 3.72 14.53
N TRP A 118 -9.93 4.20 13.39
CA TRP A 118 -8.57 4.74 13.22
C TRP A 118 -8.45 6.23 13.54
N LEU A 119 -9.54 6.99 13.45
CA LEU A 119 -9.50 8.46 13.54
C LEU A 119 -9.65 8.94 14.98
N THR A 120 -8.76 9.85 15.39
CA THR A 120 -8.89 10.61 16.63
C THR A 120 -9.32 12.04 16.29
N PRO A 121 -10.57 12.44 16.59
CA PRO A 121 -11.03 13.78 16.27
C PRO A 121 -10.26 14.84 17.06
N VAL A 122 -9.72 15.84 16.35
CA VAL A 122 -9.12 17.02 16.98
C VAL A 122 -10.13 18.17 16.93
N PRO A 123 -10.62 18.67 18.08
CA PRO A 123 -11.59 19.76 18.10
C PRO A 123 -10.96 21.04 17.54
N VAL A 124 -11.61 21.63 16.55
CA VAL A 124 -11.21 22.91 15.96
C VAL A 124 -12.28 23.97 16.21
N ARG A 125 -11.86 25.22 16.43
CA ARG A 125 -12.79 26.36 16.63
C ARG A 125 -13.59 26.68 15.38
N THR A 126 -12.99 26.45 14.21
CA THR A 126 -13.57 26.74 12.90
C THR A 126 -13.24 25.60 11.97
N LYS A 127 -14.24 25.07 11.25
CA LYS A 127 -14.03 24.06 10.21
C LYS A 127 -13.62 24.75 8.92
N HIS A 128 -12.49 24.36 8.34
CA HIS A 128 -12.08 24.75 7.00
C HIS A 128 -12.09 23.51 6.11
N THR A 129 -12.64 23.63 4.92
CA THR A 129 -12.64 22.54 3.94
C THR A 129 -11.22 22.35 3.42
N VAL A 130 -10.66 21.14 3.59
CA VAL A 130 -9.38 20.75 3.00
C VAL A 130 -9.68 19.96 1.72
N THR A 131 -9.20 20.46 0.58
CA THR A 131 -9.16 19.71 -0.68
C THR A 131 -7.79 19.04 -0.78
N VAL A 132 -7.79 17.71 -0.88
CA VAL A 132 -6.62 16.87 -1.18
C VAL A 132 -6.61 16.56 -2.67
#